data_AF-A0A3Q9XUX3-F1
#
_entry.id   AF-A0A3Q9XUX3-F1
#
_cell.length_a   1.000
_cell.length_b   1.000
_cell.length_c   1.000
_cell.angle_alpha   90.00
_cell.angle_beta   90.00
_cell.angle_gamma   90.00
#
_symmetry.space_group_name_H-M   'P 1'
#
loop_
_entity.id
_entity.type
_entity.pdbx_description
1 polymer ?
#
loop_
_entity_poly.entity_id
_entity_poly.type
_entity_poly.pdbx_seq_one_letter_code
_entity_poly.pdbx_strand_id
1 'polypeptide(L)'
;MVNILANNDNNKNVTASSLTQLAVCSIEQLPDELLLHVFSFLQASDLLEVELTCHQWKNLAKEETLWKSLYVRYFKVIEPVVETYKESYFRLSEADHDWRKIDELFKGFKAYELGEWDGKYISK
;
A
#
# COMPACT_ATOMS: atom_id res chain seq x y z
N MET A 1 -73.00 14.25 -24.63
CA MET A 1 -71.84 14.83 -23.94
C MET A 1 -70.96 13.67 -23.49
N VAL A 2 -69.90 13.34 -24.25
CA VAL A 2 -68.48 13.70 -23.98
C VAL A 2 -68.00 13.06 -22.67
N ASN A 3 -66.93 12.26 -22.55
CA ASN A 3 -66.00 11.59 -23.47
C ASN A 3 -65.24 10.54 -22.63
N ILE A 4 -64.73 9.48 -23.28
CA ILE A 4 -63.75 8.53 -22.75
C ILE A 4 -62.47 9.27 -22.36
N LEU A 5 -61.77 8.87 -21.29
CA LEU A 5 -60.31 8.69 -21.30
C LEU A 5 -59.87 7.80 -20.12
N ALA A 6 -59.22 6.70 -20.48
CA ALA A 6 -58.35 5.92 -19.61
C ALA A 6 -57.21 6.81 -19.09
N ASN A 7 -56.75 6.56 -17.86
CA ASN A 7 -55.35 6.84 -17.53
C ASN A 7 -54.77 5.72 -16.67
N ASN A 8 -53.65 5.20 -17.18
CA ASN A 8 -52.80 4.16 -16.65
C ASN A 8 -51.64 4.86 -15.95
N ASP A 9 -51.30 4.54 -14.68
CA ASP A 9 -50.03 4.98 -14.09
C ASP A 9 -49.60 4.05 -12.93
N ASN A 10 -48.94 2.97 -13.33
CA ASN A 10 -47.67 2.48 -12.81
C ASN A 10 -47.10 3.21 -11.56
N ASN A 11 -47.39 2.67 -10.37
CA ASN A 11 -46.41 2.52 -9.30
C ASN A 11 -46.87 1.29 -8.49
N LYS A 12 -46.05 0.27 -8.27
CA LYS A 12 -45.03 0.21 -7.22
C LYS A 12 -43.92 -0.74 -7.68
N ASN A 13 -42.95 -0.23 -8.41
CA ASN A 13 -41.60 -0.83 -8.53
C ASN A 13 -40.63 -0.21 -7.50
N VAL A 14 -41.15 0.30 -6.38
CA VAL A 14 -40.40 1.16 -5.44
C VAL A 14 -39.73 0.36 -4.31
N THR A 15 -39.79 -0.97 -4.29
CA THR A 15 -39.36 -1.72 -3.09
C THR A 15 -38.61 -3.00 -3.39
N ALA A 16 -37.63 -2.94 -4.29
CA ALA A 16 -36.61 -3.99 -4.41
C ALA A 16 -35.27 -3.52 -5.00
N SER A 17 -35.18 -2.31 -5.57
CA SER A 17 -33.95 -1.81 -6.21
C SER A 17 -33.02 -1.02 -5.27
N SER A 18 -33.45 -0.72 -4.04
CA SER A 18 -32.75 0.22 -3.15
C SER A 18 -31.78 -0.42 -2.14
N LEU A 19 -31.54 -1.73 -2.17
CA LEU A 19 -30.61 -2.40 -1.25
C LEU A 19 -29.44 -3.14 -1.93
N THR A 20 -29.28 -3.04 -3.25
CA THR A 20 -28.22 -3.75 -3.99
C THR A 20 -27.25 -2.84 -4.72
N GLN A 21 -27.07 -1.60 -4.27
CA GLN A 21 -25.77 -0.96 -4.42
C GLN A 21 -24.97 -1.30 -3.17
N LEU A 22 -24.48 -2.55 -3.11
CA LEU A 22 -23.30 -2.84 -2.31
C LEU A 22 -22.21 -1.93 -2.88
N ALA A 23 -22.00 -0.79 -2.22
CA ALA A 23 -20.90 0.10 -2.56
C ALA A 23 -19.65 -0.77 -2.56
N VAL A 24 -19.07 -0.95 -3.74
CA VAL A 24 -17.80 -1.65 -3.87
C VAL A 24 -16.78 -0.71 -3.22
N CYS A 25 -16.48 -0.94 -1.95
CA CYS A 25 -15.41 -0.23 -1.27
C CYS A 25 -14.09 -0.75 -1.85
N SER A 26 -13.41 0.08 -2.63
CA SER A 26 -12.05 -0.20 -3.08
C SER A 26 -11.08 -0.07 -1.90
N ILE A 27 -10.01 -0.85 -1.89
CA ILE A 27 -8.97 -0.78 -0.84
C ILE A 27 -8.33 0.61 -0.76
N GLU A 28 -8.29 1.34 -1.87
CA GLU A 28 -7.78 2.72 -1.96
C GLU A 28 -8.65 3.73 -1.22
N GLN A 29 -9.90 3.38 -0.91
CA GLN A 29 -10.83 4.25 -0.18
C GLN A 29 -10.77 4.03 1.34
N LEU A 30 -9.95 3.08 1.80
CA LEU A 30 -9.75 2.88 3.22
C LEU A 30 -9.01 4.08 3.84
N PRO A 31 -9.39 4.49 5.06
CA PRO A 31 -8.59 5.40 5.86
C PRO A 31 -7.16 4.91 6.03
N ASP A 32 -6.22 5.86 6.10
CA ASP A 32 -4.79 5.60 6.23
C ASP A 32 -4.47 4.74 7.46
N GLU A 33 -5.20 4.91 8.57
CA GLU A 33 -5.00 4.11 9.78
C GLU A 33 -5.31 2.63 9.57
N LEU A 34 -6.30 2.31 8.73
CA LEU A 34 -6.65 0.93 8.42
C LEU A 34 -5.63 0.31 7.46
N LEU A 35 -5.16 1.07 6.46
CA LEU A 35 -4.09 0.64 5.57
C LEU A 35 -2.79 0.39 6.36
N LEU A 36 -2.42 1.31 7.26
CA LEU A 36 -1.27 1.13 8.16
C LEU A 36 -1.42 -0.10 9.04
N HIS A 37 -2.63 -0.36 9.57
CA HIS A 37 -2.89 -1.56 10.34
C HIS A 37 -2.69 -2.84 9.50
N VAL A 38 -3.20 -2.86 8.27
CA VAL A 38 -2.98 -3.98 7.33
C VAL A 38 -1.48 -4.16 7.05
N PHE A 39 -0.77 -3.07 6.77
CA PHE A 39 0.68 -3.10 6.50
C PHE A 39 1.48 -3.59 7.71
N SER A 40 1.00 -3.38 8.94
CA SER A 40 1.71 -3.83 10.15
C SER A 40 1.86 -5.35 10.24
N PHE A 41 1.05 -6.12 9.51
CA PHE A 41 1.16 -7.58 9.44
C PHE A 41 2.19 -8.06 8.42
N LEU A 42 2.65 -7.19 7.52
CA LEU A 42 3.54 -7.55 6.43
C LEU A 42 4.99 -7.74 6.89
N GLN A 43 5.76 -8.50 6.11
CA GLN A 43 7.21 -8.58 6.25
C GLN A 43 7.89 -7.41 5.55
N ALA A 44 9.18 -7.22 5.83
CA ALA A 44 9.93 -6.12 5.23
C ALA A 44 9.93 -6.21 3.70
N SER A 45 10.07 -7.40 3.11
CA SER A 45 9.96 -7.61 1.65
C SER A 45 8.66 -7.08 1.08
N ASP A 46 7.55 -7.40 1.73
CA ASP A 46 6.22 -7.10 1.21
C ASP A 46 5.92 -5.60 1.38
N LEU A 47 6.41 -4.97 2.46
CA LEU A 47 6.31 -3.52 2.65
C LEU A 47 7.03 -2.75 1.54
N LEU A 48 8.16 -3.28 1.08
CA LEU A 48 8.92 -2.69 0.00
C LEU A 48 8.19 -2.79 -1.34
N GLU A 49 7.45 -3.88 -1.58
CA GLU A 49 6.55 -3.99 -2.73
C GLU A 49 5.34 -3.05 -2.61
N VAL A 50 4.78 -2.89 -1.39
CA VAL A 50 3.70 -1.93 -1.11
C VAL A 50 4.14 -0.50 -1.46
N GLU A 51 5.40 -0.12 -1.22
CA GLU A 51 5.93 1.19 -1.61
C GLU A 51 5.89 1.47 -3.12
N LEU A 52 5.82 0.42 -3.94
CA LEU A 52 5.82 0.49 -5.40
C LEU A 52 4.43 0.58 -6.01
N THR A 53 3.37 0.44 -5.22
CA THR A 53 1.99 0.33 -5.72
C THR A 53 1.40 1.69 -6.14
N CYS A 54 1.34 2.66 -5.21
CA CYS A 54 0.84 4.01 -5.47
C CYS A 54 1.42 5.03 -4.47
N HIS A 55 1.19 6.32 -4.70
CA HIS A 55 1.74 7.39 -3.85
C HIS A 55 1.27 7.33 -2.39
N GLN A 56 0.00 7.00 -2.16
CA GLN A 56 -0.54 6.87 -0.80
C GLN A 56 0.17 5.74 -0.06
N TRP A 57 0.25 4.56 -0.68
CA TRP A 57 0.85 3.37 -0.07
C TRP A 57 2.35 3.55 0.15
N LYS A 58 3.04 4.25 -0.77
CA LYS A 58 4.43 4.65 -0.60
C LYS A 58 4.67 5.50 0.63
N ASN A 59 3.80 6.45 0.92
CA ASN A 59 3.95 7.30 2.11
C ASN A 59 3.68 6.49 3.38
N LEU A 60 2.60 5.70 3.39
CA LEU A 60 2.22 4.89 4.55
C LEU A 60 3.23 3.78 4.85
N ALA A 61 3.79 3.12 3.84
CA ALA A 61 4.79 2.07 4.05
C ALA A 61 6.15 2.62 4.51
N LYS A 62 6.38 3.94 4.40
CA LYS A 62 7.56 4.63 4.97
C LYS A 62 7.36 5.09 6.41
N GLU A 63 6.17 4.92 7.01
CA GLU A 63 5.88 5.37 8.37
C GLU A 63 6.80 4.74 9.41
N GLU A 64 7.37 5.57 10.28
CA GLU A 64 8.37 5.12 11.25
C GLU A 64 7.76 4.20 12.32
N THR A 65 6.49 4.42 12.66
CA THR A 65 5.75 3.58 13.61
C THR A 65 5.60 2.14 13.10
N LEU A 66 5.46 1.98 11.78
CA LEU A 66 5.35 0.70 11.09
C LEU A 66 6.68 -0.07 11.17
N TRP A 67 7.78 0.59 10.79
CA TRP A 67 9.12 0.01 10.83
C TRP A 67 9.59 -0.27 12.25
N LYS A 68 9.22 0.57 13.23
CA LYS A 68 9.44 0.29 14.65
C LYS A 68 8.80 -1.00 15.09
N SER A 69 7.51 -1.18 14.80
CA SER A 69 6.77 -2.40 15.16
C SER A 69 7.43 -3.64 14.55
N LEU A 70 7.79 -3.57 13.27
CA LEU A 70 8.44 -4.65 12.55
C LEU A 70 9.83 -4.98 13.12
N TYR A 71 10.64 -3.96 13.38
CA TYR A 71 11.97 -4.09 13.96
C TYR A 71 11.93 -4.75 15.34
N VAL A 72 11.07 -4.26 16.24
CA VAL A 72 10.90 -4.83 17.59
C VAL A 72 10.41 -6.27 17.50
N ARG A 73 9.49 -6.57 16.58
CA ARG A 73 8.97 -7.94 16.37
C ARG A 73 10.07 -8.91 15.92
N TYR A 74 10.95 -8.47 15.01
CA TYR A 74 11.98 -9.33 14.42
C TYR A 74 13.20 -9.49 15.33
N PHE A 75 13.75 -8.39 15.85
CA PHE A 75 15.00 -8.40 16.62
C PHE A 75 14.80 -8.49 18.13
N LYS A 76 13.58 -8.26 18.64
CA LYS A 76 13.27 -8.18 20.09
C LYS A 76 14.08 -7.09 20.81
N VAL A 77 14.55 -6.08 20.09
CA VAL A 77 15.29 -4.91 20.59
C VAL A 77 14.44 -3.66 20.39
N ILE A 78 14.40 -2.77 21.39
CA ILE A 78 13.55 -1.57 21.37
C ILE A 78 14.24 -0.38 20.70
N GLU A 79 15.56 -0.27 20.84
CA GLU A 79 16.30 0.89 20.34
C GLU A 79 16.88 0.63 18.94
N PRO A 80 16.67 1.58 17.99
CA PRO A 80 17.29 1.52 16.68
C PRO A 80 18.79 1.82 16.80
N VAL A 81 19.59 1.26 15.89
CA VAL A 81 21.05 1.45 15.84
C VAL A 81 21.44 2.70 15.03
N VAL A 82 20.51 3.23 14.22
CA VAL A 82 20.63 4.44 13.39
C VAL A 82 19.39 5.33 13.56
N GLU A 83 19.34 6.48 12.86
CA GLU A 83 18.28 7.50 12.98
C GLU A 83 16.87 6.96 12.70
N THR A 84 16.72 5.95 11.83
CA THR A 84 15.42 5.34 11.52
C THR A 84 15.38 3.83 11.79
N TYR A 85 14.19 3.31 12.13
CA TYR A 85 13.94 1.87 12.30
C TYR A 85 14.07 1.11 10.97
N LYS A 86 13.69 1.73 9.85
CA LYS A 86 13.84 1.13 8.52
C LYS A 86 15.31 0.85 8.20
N GLU A 87 16.18 1.85 8.36
CA GLU A 87 17.63 1.68 8.14
C GLU A 87 18.25 0.71 9.14
N SER A 88 17.85 0.78 10.41
CA SER A 88 18.31 -0.15 11.44
C SER A 88 17.94 -1.59 11.11
N TYR A 89 16.72 -1.80 10.60
CA TYR A 89 16.24 -3.10 10.15
C TYR A 89 17.14 -3.68 9.06
N PHE A 90 17.39 -2.90 8.00
CA PHE A 90 18.25 -3.37 6.91
C PHE A 90 19.63 -3.70 7.42
N ARG A 91 20.28 -2.79 8.15
CA ARG A 91 21.64 -2.98 8.66
C ARG A 91 21.81 -4.23 9.53
N LEU A 92 20.84 -4.54 10.39
CA LEU A 92 20.88 -5.77 11.20
C LEU A 92 20.52 -7.01 10.38
N SER A 93 19.58 -6.89 9.44
CA SER A 93 19.25 -7.99 8.52
C SER A 93 20.40 -8.30 7.55
N GLU A 94 21.32 -7.37 7.28
CA GLU A 94 22.48 -7.66 6.44
C GLU A 94 23.39 -8.75 7.01
N ALA A 95 23.36 -8.92 8.34
CA ALA A 95 24.10 -9.96 9.05
C ALA A 95 23.45 -11.35 8.94
N ASP A 96 22.18 -11.45 8.53
CA ASP A 96 21.39 -12.69 8.39
C ASP A 96 20.96 -12.86 6.91
N HIS A 97 21.59 -13.79 6.19
CA HIS A 97 21.49 -13.96 4.73
C HIS A 97 20.05 -14.11 4.18
N ASP A 98 19.56 -13.13 3.38
CA ASP A 98 18.77 -13.30 2.11
C ASP A 98 18.40 -11.97 1.39
N TRP A 99 18.70 -10.81 1.97
CA TRP A 99 18.25 -9.48 1.48
C TRP A 99 18.81 -9.02 0.12
N ARG A 100 19.83 -9.70 -0.43
CA ARG A 100 20.55 -9.26 -1.65
C ARG A 100 19.65 -9.16 -2.90
N LYS A 101 18.59 -9.97 -3.00
CA LYS A 101 17.62 -9.87 -4.11
C LYS A 101 16.76 -8.60 -4.03
N ILE A 102 16.45 -8.18 -2.81
CA ILE A 102 15.65 -6.98 -2.55
C ILE A 102 16.51 -5.74 -2.80
N ASP A 103 17.79 -5.76 -2.39
CA ASP A 103 18.75 -4.66 -2.66
C ASP A 103 18.92 -4.34 -4.16
N GLU A 104 18.93 -5.35 -5.03
CA GLU A 104 18.99 -5.12 -6.48
C GLU A 104 17.75 -4.37 -7.00
N LEU A 105 16.56 -4.68 -6.46
CA LEU A 105 15.32 -3.94 -6.77
C LEU A 105 15.40 -2.50 -6.24
N PHE A 106 15.93 -2.30 -5.02
CA PHE A 106 16.09 -0.98 -4.42
C PHE A 106 17.13 -0.10 -5.12
N LYS A 107 18.23 -0.69 -5.62
CA LYS A 107 19.23 0.03 -6.41
C LYS A 107 18.64 0.59 -7.70
N GLY A 108 17.80 -0.19 -8.38
CA GLY A 108 17.04 0.29 -9.54
C GLY A 108 16.11 1.44 -9.18
N PHE A 109 15.53 1.42 -7.97
CA PHE A 109 14.60 2.43 -7.50
C PHE A 109 15.28 3.75 -7.08
N LYS A 110 16.41 3.70 -6.34
CA LYS A 110 17.20 4.91 -6.01
C LYS A 110 17.70 5.63 -7.25
N ALA A 111 18.09 4.89 -8.30
CA ALA A 111 18.48 5.48 -9.58
C ALA A 111 17.32 6.24 -10.25
N TYR A 112 16.08 5.76 -10.07
CA TYR A 112 14.89 6.42 -10.60
C TYR A 112 14.47 7.67 -9.80
N GLU A 113 14.67 7.66 -8.48
CA GLU A 113 14.34 8.81 -7.62
C GLU A 113 15.40 9.93 -7.62
N LEU A 114 16.68 9.62 -7.93
CA LEU A 114 17.77 10.60 -7.96
C LEU A 114 18.21 11.05 -9.36
N GLY A 115 17.66 10.50 -10.45
CA GLY A 115 18.02 10.92 -11.81
C GLY A 115 19.50 10.74 -12.16
N GLU A 116 20.23 9.90 -11.41
CA GLU A 116 21.66 9.65 -11.64
C GLU A 116 21.80 8.45 -12.58
N TRP A 117 21.73 8.75 -13.88
CA TRP A 117 22.01 7.79 -14.95
C TRP A 117 23.53 7.65 -15.12
N ASP A 118 24.17 6.74 -14.38
CA ASP A 118 25.53 6.37 -14.72
C ASP A 118 25.47 5.45 -15.96
N GLY A 119 25.68 6.06 -17.13
CA GLY A 119 25.46 5.51 -18.47
C GLY A 119 26.42 4.38 -18.83
N LYS A 120 26.33 3.23 -18.16
CA LYS A 120 27.21 2.09 -18.40
C LYS A 120 26.53 0.79 -18.84
N TYR A 121 25.27 0.84 -19.24
CA TYR A 121 24.60 -0.27 -19.93
C TYR A 121 23.94 0.17 -21.23
N ILE A 122 24.74 0.77 -22.12
CA ILE A 122 24.52 0.62 -23.55
C ILE A 122 25.84 0.13 -24.16
N SER A 123 25.91 -1.18 -24.39
CA SER A 123 26.76 -1.74 -25.44
C SER A 123 26.12 -3.05 -25.90
N LYS A 124 25.40 -2.87 -27.01
CA LYS A 124 25.06 -3.78 -28.13
C LYS A 124 25.39 -5.27 -28.00
#